data_AF-W4KL05-F1
#
_entry.id   AF-W4KL05-F1
#
_cell.length_a   1.000
_cell.length_b   1.000
_cell.length_c   1.000
_cell.angle_alpha   90.00
_cell.angle_beta   90.00
_cell.angle_gamma   90.00
#
_symmetry.space_group_name_H-M   'P 1'
#
loop_
_entity.id
_entity.type
_entity.pdbx_description
1 polymer ?
#
loop_
_entity_poly.entity_id
_entity_poly.type
_entity_poly.pdbx_seq_one_letter_code
_entity_poly.pdbx_strand_id
1 'polypeptide(L)'
;MYLWDAINDAVIECWPFLALVIANSPAMAFIFGSVGHHRAYGCHLYFCQKGCHKPGGAQYYLACLKLIGSDIASSNHSNYDLCTMIILMAEETEKRYLSNLTHVLEARSAVEYHAWQLWTGLFKPILLSGIDPRHWLCIPALFPTDLMHLYALNLTELIVGLLYSMLDCSVSNNRDSWNFSVLRDPQIWQAHGKAVATTTPYLPGIFDWPPCNPAEKINSGYKAVEYITWIYGLSPTLFYGTLQSIFCWHFCKSVVGIHLMH
;
A
#
# COMPACT_ATOMS: atom_id res chain seq x y z
N MET A 1 -1.74 17.29 31.39
CA MET A 1 -0.28 17.58 31.48
C MET A 1 -0.12 19.02 31.94
N TYR A 2 0.76 19.29 32.89
CA TYR A 2 1.04 20.66 33.30
C TYR A 2 2.19 21.23 32.46
N LEU A 3 1.95 22.34 31.77
CA LEU A 3 2.98 23.11 31.09
C LEU A 3 3.29 24.37 31.88
N TRP A 4 4.55 24.76 31.87
CA TRP A 4 4.98 26.04 32.37
C TRP A 4 4.85 27.09 31.27
N ASP A 5 4.04 28.12 31.50
CA ASP A 5 3.94 29.30 30.66
C ASP A 5 4.87 30.38 31.20
N ALA A 6 6.02 30.53 30.55
CA ALA A 6 7.03 31.51 30.93
C ALA A 6 6.61 32.97 30.67
N ILE A 7 5.61 33.22 29.81
CA ILE A 7 5.13 34.58 29.54
C ILE A 7 4.26 35.08 30.69
N ASN A 8 3.41 34.20 31.22
CA ASN A 8 2.46 34.53 32.29
C ASN A 8 2.92 34.09 33.69
N ASP A 9 4.12 33.53 33.83
CA ASP A 9 4.68 32.99 35.08
C ASP A 9 3.70 32.02 35.78
N ALA A 10 3.08 31.15 34.98
CA ALA A 10 1.95 30.32 35.41
C ALA A 10 2.06 28.87 34.96
N VAL A 11 1.48 27.97 35.75
CA VAL A 11 1.29 26.58 35.36
C VAL A 11 -0.06 26.43 34.68
N ILE A 12 -0.08 25.99 33.42
CA ILE A 12 -1.29 25.73 32.65
C ILE A 12 -1.53 24.23 32.60
N GLU A 13 -2.77 23.82 32.88
CA GLU A 13 -3.21 22.46 32.59
C GLU A 13 -3.59 22.34 31.11
N CYS A 14 -2.92 21.42 30.41
CA CYS A 14 -3.13 21.15 28.99
C CYS A 14 -3.48 19.68 28.76
N TRP A 15 -4.43 19.49 27.85
CA TRP A 15 -4.90 18.19 27.38
C TRP A 15 -4.61 18.07 25.89
N PRO A 16 -3.38 17.67 25.50
CA PRO A 16 -3.01 17.58 24.10
C PRO A 16 -3.92 16.57 23.40
N PHE A 17 -4.49 16.99 22.26
CA PHE A 17 -5.29 16.11 21.42
C PHE A 17 -4.40 15.43 20.39
N LEU A 18 -4.36 14.10 20.43
CA LEU A 18 -3.62 13.31 19.45
C LEU A 18 -4.49 13.09 18.20
N ALA A 19 -4.30 13.96 17.21
CA ALA A 19 -5.08 13.91 15.99
C ALA A 19 -4.66 12.76 15.07
N LEU A 20 -3.37 12.63 14.76
CA LEU A 20 -2.88 11.68 13.76
C LEU A 20 -1.58 11.03 14.21
N VAL A 21 -1.45 9.74 13.94
CA VAL A 21 -0.23 8.96 14.16
C VAL A 21 0.22 8.42 12.80
N ILE A 22 1.31 8.97 12.29
CA ILE A 22 1.85 8.65 10.96
C ILE A 22 3.10 7.78 11.14
N ALA A 23 3.18 6.71 10.35
CA ALA A 23 4.34 5.84 10.29
C ALA A 23 4.36 5.08 8.96
N ASN A 24 5.55 4.60 8.54
CA ASN A 24 5.64 3.70 7.39
C ASN A 24 4.93 2.36 7.69
N SER A 25 4.61 1.56 6.67
CA SER A 25 3.78 0.35 6.84
C SER A 25 4.31 -0.63 7.91
N PRO A 26 5.63 -0.93 8.01
CA PRO A 26 6.14 -1.79 9.07
C PRO A 26 5.95 -1.22 10.48
N ALA A 27 6.25 0.07 10.68
CA ALA A 27 6.06 0.71 11.97
C ALA A 27 4.58 0.86 12.31
N MET A 28 3.73 1.13 11.31
CA MET A 28 2.28 1.27 11.48
C MET A 28 1.65 -0.03 12.00
N ALA A 29 2.03 -1.18 11.45
CA ALA A 29 1.58 -2.47 11.95
C ALA A 29 1.88 -2.66 13.44
N PHE A 30 3.07 -2.24 13.88
CA PHE A 30 3.48 -2.33 15.27
C PHE A 30 2.77 -1.34 16.18
N ILE A 31 2.58 -0.10 15.74
CA ILE A 31 1.90 0.95 16.51
C ILE A 31 0.40 0.62 16.66
N PHE A 32 -0.24 0.17 15.58
CA PHE A 32 -1.64 -0.23 15.55
C PHE A 32 -1.89 -1.60 16.23
N GLY A 33 -0.85 -2.42 16.36
CA GLY A 33 -1.02 -3.79 16.86
C GLY A 33 -1.74 -4.71 15.88
N SER A 34 -1.75 -4.39 14.58
CA SER A 34 -2.23 -5.28 13.52
C SER A 34 -1.11 -6.16 13.00
N VAL A 35 -1.49 -7.32 12.49
CA VAL A 35 -0.61 -8.14 11.68
C VAL A 35 -0.07 -7.36 10.46
N GLY A 36 1.10 -7.78 9.96
CA GLY A 36 1.67 -7.21 8.74
C GLY A 36 0.93 -7.65 7.46
N HIS A 37 1.28 -7.01 6.35
CA HIS A 37 0.63 -7.17 5.03
C HIS A 37 0.61 -8.61 4.46
N HIS A 38 1.45 -9.51 4.96
CA HIS A 38 1.49 -10.92 4.53
C HIS A 38 0.39 -11.81 5.17
N ARG A 39 -0.39 -11.30 6.12
CA ARG A 39 -1.43 -12.08 6.82
C ARG A 39 -2.82 -11.87 6.21
N ALA A 40 -3.77 -12.70 6.64
CA ALA A 40 -5.13 -12.74 6.11
C ALA A 40 -5.83 -11.37 6.11
N TYR A 41 -5.64 -10.57 7.17
CA TYR A 41 -6.15 -9.20 7.26
C TYR A 41 -4.98 -8.22 7.38
N GLY A 42 -4.31 -7.96 6.26
CA GLY A 42 -3.12 -7.10 6.21
C GLY A 42 -3.40 -5.60 6.06
N CYS A 43 -4.67 -5.17 5.99
CA CYS A 43 -5.02 -3.78 5.78
C CYS A 43 -4.85 -2.96 7.07
N HIS A 44 -4.04 -1.89 7.02
CA HIS A 44 -3.80 -1.00 8.17
C HIS A 44 -5.02 -0.12 8.52
N LEU A 45 -5.90 0.13 7.55
CA LEU A 45 -7.19 0.80 7.80
C LEU A 45 -8.24 -0.13 8.43
N TYR A 46 -7.79 -1.30 8.91
CA TYR A 46 -8.63 -2.33 9.50
C TYR A 46 -9.86 -2.66 8.65
N PHE A 47 -9.66 -2.76 7.33
CA PHE A 47 -10.73 -3.01 6.38
C PHE A 47 -11.21 -4.47 6.43
N CYS A 48 -12.49 -4.72 6.09
CA CYS A 48 -13.14 -6.05 6.18
C CYS A 48 -12.64 -7.08 5.15
N GLN A 49 -11.74 -6.68 4.24
CA GLN A 49 -11.29 -7.53 3.15
C GLN A 49 -10.24 -8.51 3.65
N LYS A 50 -10.54 -9.80 3.50
CA LYS A 50 -9.58 -10.87 3.70
C LYS A 50 -8.78 -11.06 2.41
N GLY A 51 -7.48 -11.30 2.55
CA GLY A 51 -6.63 -11.68 1.43
C GLY A 51 -6.88 -13.12 0.98
N CYS A 52 -6.38 -13.43 -0.22
CA CYS A 52 -6.33 -14.76 -0.80
C CYS A 52 -5.00 -15.44 -0.50
N HIS A 53 -5.05 -16.69 -0.07
CA HIS A 53 -3.89 -17.53 0.19
C HIS A 53 -3.60 -18.44 -1.00
N LYS A 54 -2.37 -18.40 -1.50
CA LYS A 54 -1.92 -19.35 -2.52
C LYS A 54 -1.63 -20.70 -1.86
N PRO A 55 -2.11 -21.84 -2.38
CA PRO A 55 -1.79 -23.15 -1.80
C PRO A 55 -0.28 -23.37 -1.78
N GLY A 56 0.25 -23.84 -0.64
CA GLY A 56 1.69 -24.00 -0.41
C GLY A 56 2.48 -22.69 -0.25
N GLY A 57 1.83 -21.53 -0.35
CA GLY A 57 2.42 -20.24 -0.02
C GLY A 57 2.48 -20.01 1.49
N ALA A 58 3.34 -19.08 1.91
CA ALA A 58 3.45 -18.67 3.32
C ALA A 58 2.60 -17.42 3.64
N GLN A 59 2.02 -16.78 2.63
CA GLN A 59 1.44 -15.45 2.73
C GLN A 59 0.10 -15.31 2.00
N TYR A 60 -0.69 -14.37 2.49
CA TYR A 60 -1.91 -13.91 1.87
C TYR A 60 -1.61 -12.72 0.96
N TYR A 61 -2.36 -12.63 -0.14
CA TYR A 61 -2.31 -11.55 -1.11
C TYR A 61 -3.63 -10.82 -1.12
N LEU A 62 -3.60 -9.49 -1.20
CA LEU A 62 -4.81 -8.72 -1.41
C LEU A 62 -5.26 -8.92 -2.86
N ALA A 63 -6.32 -9.70 -3.05
CA ALA A 63 -6.93 -9.93 -4.35
C ALA A 63 -8.45 -9.78 -4.21
N CYS A 64 -9.03 -8.95 -5.07
CA CYS A 64 -10.48 -8.73 -5.07
C CYS A 64 -11.22 -9.88 -5.76
N LEU A 65 -10.56 -10.60 -6.66
CA LEU A 65 -11.15 -11.71 -7.39
C LEU A 65 -10.84 -13.03 -6.71
N LYS A 66 -11.86 -13.89 -6.63
CA LYS A 66 -11.74 -15.28 -6.21
C LYS A 66 -10.88 -16.03 -7.22
N LEU A 67 -9.96 -16.84 -6.70
CA LEU A 67 -9.05 -17.62 -7.52
C LEU A 67 -9.82 -18.76 -8.23
N ILE A 68 -9.61 -18.89 -9.53
CA ILE A 68 -10.27 -19.90 -10.36
C ILE A 68 -9.73 -21.29 -10.00
N GLY A 69 -10.63 -22.25 -9.74
CA GLY A 69 -10.26 -23.65 -9.55
C GLY A 69 -9.63 -24.00 -8.19
N SER A 70 -9.60 -23.08 -7.23
CA SER A 70 -9.17 -23.39 -5.86
C SER A 70 -10.34 -23.36 -4.88
N ASP A 71 -10.60 -24.47 -4.20
CA ASP A 71 -11.57 -24.57 -3.10
C ASP A 71 -10.87 -24.60 -1.74
N ILE A 72 -9.95 -23.64 -1.53
CA ILE A 72 -9.21 -23.54 -0.28
C ILE A 72 -10.12 -22.88 0.75
N ALA A 73 -10.49 -23.61 1.80
CA ALA A 73 -11.38 -23.10 2.85
C ALA A 73 -10.95 -21.75 3.43
N SER A 74 -9.64 -21.47 3.55
CA SER A 74 -9.14 -20.20 4.07
C SER A 74 -9.30 -19.01 3.12
N SER A 75 -9.56 -19.24 1.83
CA SER A 75 -9.60 -18.24 0.75
C SER A 75 -10.75 -18.46 -0.24
N ASN A 76 -11.89 -18.92 0.27
CA ASN A 76 -13.08 -19.24 -0.52
C ASN A 76 -14.13 -18.11 -0.53
N HIS A 77 -13.75 -16.88 -0.16
CA HIS A 77 -14.67 -15.75 -0.16
C HIS A 77 -15.11 -15.40 -1.59
N SER A 78 -16.28 -14.76 -1.72
CA SER A 78 -16.75 -14.22 -2.99
C SER A 78 -15.84 -13.11 -3.49
N ASN A 79 -16.03 -12.71 -4.76
CA ASN A 79 -15.36 -11.52 -5.29
C ASN A 79 -15.73 -10.30 -4.44
N TYR A 80 -14.75 -9.45 -4.18
CA TYR A 80 -14.94 -8.11 -3.67
C TYR A 80 -15.17 -7.18 -4.87
N ASP A 81 -16.35 -6.58 -4.96
CA ASP A 81 -16.62 -5.52 -5.93
C ASP A 81 -16.32 -4.17 -5.29
N LEU A 82 -15.21 -3.55 -5.69
CA LEU A 82 -14.75 -2.28 -5.16
C LEU A 82 -15.73 -1.12 -5.43
N CYS A 83 -16.58 -1.23 -6.46
CA CYS A 83 -17.56 -0.20 -6.79
C CYS A 83 -18.79 -0.22 -5.86
N THR A 84 -19.12 -1.38 -5.30
CA THR A 84 -20.29 -1.58 -4.43
C THR A 84 -19.90 -1.88 -2.98
N MET A 85 -18.60 -1.90 -2.69
CA MET A 85 -18.09 -2.21 -1.38
C MET A 85 -18.51 -1.17 -0.35
N ILE A 86 -19.20 -1.61 0.70
CA ILE A 86 -19.57 -0.75 1.83
C ILE A 86 -18.31 -0.49 2.65
N ILE A 87 -17.89 0.77 2.69
CA ILE A 87 -16.87 1.24 3.62
C ILE A 87 -17.60 1.52 4.94
N LEU A 88 -17.21 0.79 5.99
CA LEU A 88 -17.77 0.99 7.33
C LEU A 88 -17.46 2.39 7.83
N MET A 89 -18.41 2.97 8.57
CA MET A 89 -18.17 4.23 9.27
C MET A 89 -17.07 4.05 10.33
N ALA A 90 -16.40 5.14 10.71
CA ALA A 90 -15.31 5.10 11.69
C ALA A 90 -15.76 4.43 13.01
N GLU A 91 -16.96 4.76 13.50
CA GLU A 91 -17.52 4.18 14.72
C GLU A 91 -17.80 2.66 14.60
N GLU A 92 -18.28 2.20 13.45
CA GLU A 92 -18.54 0.77 13.22
C GLU A 92 -17.24 -0.02 13.16
N THR A 93 -16.23 0.58 12.53
CA THR A 93 -14.88 0.00 12.44
C THR A 93 -14.24 -0.07 13.83
N GLU A 94 -14.41 0.96 14.65
CA GLU A 94 -13.92 1.00 16.03
C GLU A 94 -14.62 -0.05 16.91
N LYS A 95 -15.96 -0.15 16.83
CA LYS A 95 -16.72 -1.19 17.55
C LYS A 95 -16.22 -2.59 17.21
N ARG A 96 -15.98 -2.85 15.92
CA ARG A 96 -15.40 -4.13 15.49
C ARG A 96 -13.99 -4.32 16.01
N TYR A 97 -13.15 -3.29 15.93
CA TYR A 97 -11.78 -3.34 16.45
C TYR A 97 -11.77 -3.72 17.93
N LEU A 98 -12.56 -3.03 18.77
CA LEU A 98 -12.64 -3.28 20.21
C LEU A 98 -13.18 -4.68 20.53
N SER A 99 -14.23 -5.12 19.82
CA SER A 99 -14.78 -6.47 19.96
C SER A 99 -13.73 -7.54 19.63
N ASN A 100 -13.00 -7.36 18.52
CA ASN A 100 -11.98 -8.30 18.09
C ASN A 100 -10.75 -8.29 19.02
N LEU A 101 -10.37 -7.12 19.52
CA LEU A 101 -9.28 -6.98 20.48
C LEU A 101 -9.59 -7.71 21.79
N THR A 102 -10.84 -7.67 22.24
CA THR A 102 -11.29 -8.40 23.45
C THR A 102 -11.01 -9.90 23.32
N HIS A 103 -11.37 -10.50 22.18
CA HIS A 103 -11.07 -11.92 21.92
C HIS A 103 -9.56 -12.25 21.94
N VAL A 104 -8.73 -11.35 21.41
CA VAL A 104 -7.27 -11.52 21.42
C VAL A 104 -6.69 -11.44 22.83
N LEU A 105 -7.20 -10.54 23.66
CA LEU A 105 -6.75 -10.34 25.04
C LEU A 105 -7.23 -11.43 26.01
N GLU A 106 -8.41 -12.00 25.76
CA GLU A 106 -9.00 -13.06 26.58
C GLU A 106 -8.46 -14.46 26.25
N ALA A 107 -7.68 -14.61 25.18
CA ALA A 107 -7.12 -15.88 24.75
C ALA A 107 -6.26 -16.51 25.86
N ARG A 108 -6.56 -17.77 26.22
CA ARG A 108 -5.94 -18.45 27.37
C ARG A 108 -4.79 -19.37 26.98
N SER A 109 -4.56 -19.57 25.68
CA SER A 109 -3.50 -20.41 25.15
C SER A 109 -2.87 -19.79 23.90
N ALA A 110 -1.63 -20.18 23.61
CA ALA A 110 -0.94 -19.73 22.40
C ALA A 110 -1.69 -20.14 21.11
N VAL A 111 -2.32 -21.31 21.10
CA VAL A 111 -3.11 -21.81 19.95
C VAL A 111 -4.33 -20.92 19.71
N GLU A 112 -5.08 -20.61 20.77
CA GLU A 112 -6.24 -19.73 20.71
C GLU A 112 -5.84 -18.31 20.29
N TYR A 113 -4.76 -17.79 20.86
CA TYR A 113 -4.21 -16.48 20.50
C TYR A 113 -3.85 -16.41 19.01
N HIS A 114 -3.16 -17.42 18.46
CA HIS A 114 -2.83 -17.47 17.04
C HIS A 114 -4.08 -17.63 16.14
N ALA A 115 -5.10 -18.34 16.59
CA ALA A 115 -6.37 -18.44 15.87
C ALA A 115 -7.08 -17.08 15.79
N TRP A 116 -7.15 -16.35 16.91
CA TRP A 116 -7.71 -15.00 16.94
C TRP A 116 -6.88 -14.00 16.14
N GLN A 117 -5.55 -14.08 16.18
CA GLN A 117 -4.68 -13.27 15.33
C GLN A 117 -4.99 -13.47 13.84
N LEU A 118 -5.18 -14.72 13.41
CA LEU A 118 -5.49 -15.03 12.02
C LEU A 118 -6.88 -14.51 11.61
N TRP A 119 -7.86 -14.61 12.51
CA TRP A 119 -9.24 -14.25 12.23
C TRP A 119 -9.52 -12.76 12.31
N THR A 120 -8.84 -12.04 13.21
CA THR A 120 -9.06 -10.61 13.46
C THR A 120 -8.02 -9.71 12.80
N GLY A 121 -6.83 -10.23 12.48
CA GLY A 121 -5.69 -9.42 12.07
C GLY A 121 -5.06 -8.59 13.19
N LEU A 122 -5.39 -8.83 14.46
CA LEU A 122 -4.85 -8.09 15.61
C LEU A 122 -3.97 -8.99 16.47
N PHE A 123 -2.92 -8.44 17.07
CA PHE A 123 -2.06 -9.18 18.00
C PHE A 123 -1.85 -8.47 19.34
N LYS A 124 -2.12 -7.18 19.43
CA LYS A 124 -2.06 -6.40 20.67
C LYS A 124 -2.91 -5.12 20.54
N PRO A 125 -3.21 -4.43 21.65
CA PRO A 125 -3.78 -3.09 21.60
C PRO A 125 -2.83 -2.11 20.91
N ILE A 126 -3.37 -0.97 20.47
CA ILE A 126 -2.52 0.11 19.97
C ILE A 126 -1.51 0.56 21.04
N LEU A 127 -0.31 0.93 20.60
CA LEU A 127 0.80 1.33 21.48
C LEU A 127 0.41 2.49 22.41
N LEU A 128 -0.54 3.32 21.97
CA LEU A 128 -0.99 4.53 22.64
C LEU A 128 -2.26 4.32 23.50
N SER A 129 -2.61 3.07 23.80
CA SER A 129 -3.79 2.69 24.58
C SER A 129 -3.83 3.26 26.01
N GLY A 130 -2.72 3.82 26.51
CA GLY A 130 -2.69 4.53 27.79
C GLY A 130 -3.22 5.97 27.74
N ILE A 131 -3.50 6.52 26.55
CA ILE A 131 -4.09 7.85 26.39
C ILE A 131 -5.61 7.74 26.55
N ASP A 132 -6.20 8.72 27.26
CA ASP A 132 -7.64 8.79 27.43
C ASP A 132 -8.34 8.94 26.07
N PRO A 133 -9.31 8.06 25.74
CA PRO A 133 -9.95 8.06 24.43
C PRO A 133 -10.68 9.35 24.04
N ARG A 134 -10.95 10.25 24.99
CA ARG A 134 -11.53 11.57 24.72
C ARG A 134 -10.56 12.53 24.04
N HIS A 135 -9.27 12.19 24.01
CA HIS A 135 -8.20 13.05 23.50
C HIS A 135 -7.54 12.53 22.21
N TRP A 136 -8.23 11.70 21.44
CA TRP A 136 -7.78 11.25 20.12
C TRP A 136 -8.94 10.97 19.17
N LEU A 137 -8.63 10.70 17.90
CA LEU A 137 -9.64 10.21 16.94
C LEU A 137 -9.95 8.72 17.17
N CYS A 138 -11.16 8.31 16.78
CA CYS A 138 -11.58 6.90 16.79
C CYS A 138 -10.59 6.00 16.03
N ILE A 139 -10.49 4.74 16.43
CA ILE A 139 -9.65 3.76 15.73
C ILE A 139 -10.44 3.19 14.53
N PRO A 140 -9.91 3.17 13.30
CA PRO A 140 -8.53 3.45 12.89
C PRO A 140 -8.31 4.86 12.33
N ALA A 141 -9.27 5.79 12.42
CA ALA A 141 -9.13 7.16 11.90
C ALA A 141 -7.93 7.93 12.47
N LEU A 142 -7.47 7.57 13.67
CA LEU A 142 -6.21 8.03 14.27
C LEU A 142 -4.96 7.70 13.42
N PHE A 143 -5.02 6.69 12.56
CA PHE A 143 -3.90 6.13 11.82
C PHE A 143 -4.08 6.34 10.31
N PRO A 144 -3.75 7.54 9.79
CA PRO A 144 -3.79 7.78 8.36
C PRO A 144 -2.78 6.88 7.63
N THR A 145 -3.08 6.55 6.38
CA THR A 145 -2.18 5.76 5.53
C THR A 145 -1.16 6.67 4.86
N ASP A 146 0.14 6.35 5.03
CA ASP A 146 1.20 6.93 4.20
C ASP A 146 1.22 6.25 2.83
N LEU A 147 0.93 7.02 1.79
CA LEU A 147 0.96 6.56 0.40
C LEU A 147 2.32 6.76 -0.26
N MET A 148 3.22 7.58 0.31
CA MET A 148 4.45 8.04 -0.35
C MET A 148 5.29 6.88 -0.90
N HIS A 149 5.60 5.91 -0.06
CA HIS A 149 6.38 4.74 -0.50
C HIS A 149 5.60 3.81 -1.44
N LEU A 150 4.28 3.72 -1.25
CA LEU A 150 3.43 2.88 -2.08
C LEU A 150 3.42 3.36 -3.52
N TYR A 151 3.12 4.64 -3.74
CA TYR A 151 3.00 5.18 -5.10
C TYR A 151 4.37 5.50 -5.69
N ALA A 152 5.31 6.07 -4.93
CA ALA A 152 6.57 6.54 -5.51
C ALA A 152 7.60 5.45 -5.77
N LEU A 153 7.54 4.34 -5.01
CA LEU A 153 8.57 3.29 -5.05
C LEU A 153 7.96 1.92 -5.33
N ASN A 154 7.10 1.41 -4.43
CA ASN A 154 6.65 0.02 -4.49
C ASN A 154 5.86 -0.28 -5.77
N LEU A 155 4.84 0.52 -6.08
CA LEU A 155 3.98 0.29 -7.25
C LEU A 155 4.75 0.51 -8.55
N THR A 156 5.55 1.56 -8.62
CA THR A 156 6.34 1.88 -9.80
C THR A 156 7.44 0.84 -10.07
N GLU A 157 8.09 0.30 -9.02
CA GLU A 157 9.03 -0.81 -9.16
C GLU A 157 8.34 -2.09 -9.65
N LEU A 158 7.15 -2.40 -9.14
CA LEU A 158 6.37 -3.54 -9.61
C LEU A 158 5.94 -3.38 -11.08
N ILE A 159 5.51 -2.17 -11.47
CA ILE A 159 5.17 -1.86 -12.87
C ILE A 159 6.39 -2.06 -13.77
N VAL A 160 7.54 -1.49 -13.43
CA VAL A 160 8.78 -1.65 -14.20
C VAL A 160 9.19 -3.13 -14.24
N GLY A 161 9.09 -3.84 -13.12
CA GLY A 161 9.38 -5.27 -13.04
C GLY A 161 8.46 -6.13 -13.92
N LEU A 162 7.18 -5.77 -14.05
CA LEU A 162 6.24 -6.42 -14.97
C LEU A 162 6.61 -6.15 -16.43
N LEU A 163 6.85 -4.88 -16.76
CA LEU A 163 7.15 -4.45 -18.13
C LEU A 163 8.50 -4.98 -18.64
N TYR A 164 9.47 -5.18 -17.75
CA TYR A 164 10.78 -5.74 -18.06
C TYR A 164 10.88 -7.26 -17.87
N SER A 165 9.82 -7.91 -17.35
CA SER A 165 9.84 -9.34 -16.96
C SER A 165 10.90 -9.69 -15.89
N MET A 166 11.17 -8.81 -14.92
CA MET A 166 12.08 -9.08 -13.80
C MET A 166 11.43 -9.79 -12.61
N LEU A 167 10.10 -9.73 -12.48
CA LEU A 167 9.42 -10.31 -11.32
C LEU A 167 9.55 -11.83 -11.26
N ASP A 168 9.71 -12.35 -10.04
CA ASP A 168 9.76 -13.78 -9.79
C ASP A 168 8.48 -14.47 -10.26
N CYS A 169 8.67 -15.61 -10.92
CA CYS A 169 7.59 -16.42 -11.43
C CYS A 169 7.45 -17.68 -10.60
N SER A 170 6.21 -18.01 -10.22
CA SER A 170 5.96 -19.35 -9.71
C SER A 170 6.12 -20.39 -10.80
N VAL A 171 6.38 -21.64 -10.41
CA VAL A 171 6.55 -22.79 -11.30
C VAL A 171 5.44 -22.93 -12.35
N SER A 172 4.21 -22.52 -12.03
CA SER A 172 3.06 -22.58 -12.94
C SER A 172 2.90 -21.39 -13.89
N ASN A 173 3.81 -20.41 -13.87
CA ASN A 173 3.74 -19.20 -14.70
C ASN A 173 4.97 -19.12 -15.62
N ASN A 174 4.78 -18.59 -16.82
CA ASN A 174 5.85 -18.42 -17.80
C ASN A 174 6.00 -16.94 -18.17
N ARG A 175 7.21 -16.39 -18.09
CA ARG A 175 7.49 -14.99 -18.49
C ARG A 175 7.33 -14.78 -20.00
N ASP A 176 7.50 -15.83 -20.80
CA ASP A 176 7.36 -15.74 -22.26
C ASP A 176 5.91 -15.54 -22.71
N SER A 177 4.92 -15.82 -21.85
CA SER A 177 3.52 -15.54 -22.15
C SER A 177 3.09 -14.11 -21.79
N TRP A 178 3.98 -13.29 -21.24
CA TRP A 178 3.66 -11.94 -20.81
C TRP A 178 3.64 -10.98 -22.00
N ASN A 179 2.49 -10.90 -22.63
CA ASN A 179 2.20 -9.96 -23.73
C ASN A 179 2.29 -8.46 -23.33
N PHE A 180 2.40 -8.16 -22.04
CA PHE A 180 2.61 -6.80 -21.52
C PHE A 180 4.09 -6.45 -21.26
N SER A 181 5.04 -7.39 -21.36
CA SER A 181 6.45 -7.14 -21.03
C SER A 181 7.25 -6.50 -22.18
N VAL A 182 6.78 -5.36 -22.65
CA VAL A 182 7.32 -4.66 -23.82
C VAL A 182 8.75 -4.15 -23.65
N LEU A 183 9.19 -3.92 -22.42
CA LEU A 183 10.54 -3.43 -22.11
C LEU A 183 11.55 -4.58 -22.00
N ARG A 184 11.14 -5.84 -22.18
CA ARG A 184 12.05 -6.99 -22.20
C ARG A 184 13.00 -6.95 -23.42
N ASP A 185 12.56 -6.37 -24.53
CA ASP A 185 13.41 -6.17 -25.71
C ASP A 185 14.47 -5.08 -25.41
N PRO A 186 15.77 -5.40 -25.49
CA PRO A 186 16.84 -4.43 -25.23
C PRO A 186 16.76 -3.17 -26.12
N GLN A 187 16.31 -3.30 -27.37
CA GLN A 187 16.19 -2.15 -28.27
C GLN A 187 15.06 -1.23 -27.85
N ILE A 188 13.90 -1.80 -27.49
CA ILE A 188 12.76 -1.03 -26.98
C ILE A 188 13.13 -0.37 -25.65
N TRP A 189 13.83 -1.08 -24.77
CA TRP A 189 14.28 -0.54 -23.50
C TRP A 189 15.23 0.65 -23.65
N GLN A 190 16.25 0.53 -24.52
CA GLN A 190 17.19 1.62 -24.79
C GLN A 190 16.49 2.82 -25.43
N ALA A 191 15.57 2.58 -26.37
CA ALA A 191 14.77 3.64 -26.98
C ALA A 191 13.87 4.35 -25.95
N HIS A 192 13.19 3.59 -25.08
CA HIS A 192 12.36 4.12 -24.00
C HIS A 192 13.18 4.96 -23.03
N GLY A 193 14.33 4.45 -22.59
CA GLY A 193 15.18 5.15 -21.65
C GLY A 193 15.74 6.46 -22.22
N LYS A 194 16.12 6.47 -23.50
CA LYS A 194 16.51 7.69 -24.21
C LYS A 194 15.34 8.68 -24.30
N ALA A 195 14.13 8.21 -24.60
CA ALA A 195 12.94 9.06 -24.67
C ALA A 195 12.68 9.77 -23.33
N VAL A 196 12.77 9.03 -22.21
CA VAL A 196 12.67 9.59 -20.85
C VAL A 196 13.69 10.71 -20.65
N ALA A 197 14.97 10.46 -20.90
CA ALA A 197 16.02 11.47 -20.71
C ALA A 197 15.83 12.72 -21.59
N THR A 198 15.35 12.55 -22.84
CA THR A 198 15.10 13.67 -23.76
C THR A 198 13.94 14.56 -23.34
N THR A 199 13.10 14.14 -22.39
CA THR A 199 12.00 14.96 -21.88
C THR A 199 12.46 16.06 -20.92
N THR A 200 13.68 15.97 -20.38
CA THR A 200 14.23 16.89 -19.37
C THR A 200 14.00 18.38 -19.68
N PRO A 201 14.26 18.90 -20.90
CA PRO A 201 14.08 20.33 -21.20
C PRO A 201 12.63 20.81 -21.17
N TYR A 202 11.66 19.87 -21.21
CA TYR A 202 10.23 20.16 -21.24
C TYR A 202 9.55 19.97 -19.89
N LEU A 203 10.29 19.49 -18.87
CA LEU A 203 9.77 19.39 -17.52
C LEU A 203 9.83 20.77 -16.85
N PRO A 204 8.75 21.22 -16.21
CA PRO A 204 8.78 22.46 -15.46
C PRO A 204 9.80 22.35 -14.32
N GLY A 205 10.54 23.43 -14.07
CA GLY A 205 11.58 23.47 -13.02
C GLY A 205 11.07 23.29 -11.58
N ILE A 206 9.78 23.06 -11.38
CA ILE A 206 9.20 22.65 -10.09
C ILE A 206 9.57 21.21 -9.73
N PHE A 207 9.92 20.39 -10.74
CA PHE A 207 10.45 19.05 -10.50
C PHE A 207 11.93 19.23 -10.19
N ASP A 208 12.26 19.24 -8.89
CA ASP A 208 13.63 19.48 -8.41
C ASP A 208 14.68 18.60 -9.12
N TRP A 209 14.27 17.39 -9.55
CA TRP A 209 15.14 16.44 -10.22
C TRP A 209 14.46 15.73 -11.41
N PRO A 210 14.94 15.91 -12.66
CA PRO A 210 14.39 15.20 -13.81
C PRO A 210 14.79 13.71 -13.79
N PRO A 211 13.95 12.81 -14.33
CA PRO A 211 14.27 11.40 -14.41
C PRO A 211 15.48 11.15 -15.30
N CYS A 212 16.43 10.35 -14.82
CA CYS A 212 17.57 9.89 -15.61
C CYS A 212 17.13 8.95 -16.75
N ASN A 213 18.06 8.59 -17.65
CA ASN A 213 17.84 7.48 -18.57
C ASN A 213 17.78 6.16 -17.77
N PRO A 214 16.60 5.54 -17.56
CA PRO A 214 16.50 4.35 -16.74
C PRO A 214 17.25 3.14 -17.33
N ALA A 215 17.56 3.16 -18.64
CA ALA A 215 18.31 2.11 -19.31
C ALA A 215 19.83 2.16 -19.08
N GLU A 216 20.36 3.32 -18.68
CA GLU A 216 21.76 3.50 -18.30
C GLU A 216 21.93 3.48 -16.79
N LYS A 217 21.08 4.25 -16.09
CA LYS A 217 21.08 4.36 -14.64
C LYS A 217 19.67 4.61 -14.15
N ILE A 218 19.17 3.67 -13.36
CA ILE A 218 17.79 3.65 -12.87
C ILE A 218 17.39 4.94 -12.12
N ASN A 219 18.29 5.53 -11.33
CA ASN A 219 18.08 6.85 -10.70
C ASN A 219 19.40 7.49 -10.26
N SER A 220 19.35 8.78 -9.92
CA SER A 220 20.49 9.57 -9.42
C SER A 220 20.60 9.65 -7.89
N GLY A 221 19.81 8.87 -7.15
CA GLY A 221 19.64 9.01 -5.70
C GLY A 221 18.30 9.65 -5.29
N TYR A 222 17.64 10.35 -6.23
CA TYR A 222 16.30 10.95 -6.05
C TYR A 222 15.19 10.03 -6.56
N LYS A 223 15.24 8.75 -6.17
CA LYS A 223 14.43 7.68 -6.76
C LYS A 223 12.92 7.98 -6.78
N ALA A 224 12.37 8.49 -5.68
CA ALA A 224 10.93 8.74 -5.57
C ALA A 224 10.44 9.73 -6.64
N VAL A 225 11.01 10.93 -6.70
CA VAL A 225 10.61 11.97 -7.67
C VAL A 225 10.84 11.52 -9.11
N GLU A 226 11.98 10.85 -9.38
CA GLU A 226 12.28 10.34 -10.72
C GLU A 226 11.25 9.29 -11.16
N TYR A 227 10.90 8.33 -10.30
CA TYR A 227 9.93 7.28 -10.61
C TYR A 227 8.51 7.84 -10.77
N ILE A 228 8.11 8.81 -9.93
CA ILE A 228 6.80 9.47 -10.05
C ILE A 228 6.68 10.17 -11.40
N THR A 229 7.67 11.00 -11.73
CA THR A 229 7.69 11.78 -12.98
C THR A 229 7.74 10.85 -14.19
N TRP A 230 8.58 9.82 -14.14
CA TRP A 230 8.72 8.84 -15.20
C TRP A 230 7.44 8.01 -15.41
N ILE A 231 6.92 7.38 -14.36
CA ILE A 231 5.81 6.43 -14.49
C ILE A 231 4.46 7.13 -14.59
N TYR A 232 4.17 8.12 -13.74
CA TYR A 232 2.86 8.75 -13.75
C TYR A 232 2.77 9.96 -14.68
N GLY A 233 3.88 10.68 -14.89
CA GLY A 233 3.92 11.83 -15.78
C GLY A 233 4.16 11.48 -17.25
N LEU A 234 5.26 10.76 -17.53
CA LEU A 234 5.73 10.55 -18.91
C LEU A 234 5.19 9.27 -19.56
N SER A 235 5.15 8.18 -18.79
CA SER A 235 4.84 6.86 -19.32
C SER A 235 3.46 6.68 -19.94
N PRO A 236 2.38 7.42 -19.56
CA PRO A 236 1.10 7.33 -20.28
C PRO A 236 1.22 7.63 -21.77
N THR A 237 2.09 8.57 -22.13
CA THR A 237 2.39 8.91 -23.52
C THR A 237 3.44 7.98 -24.12
N LEU A 238 4.50 7.65 -23.38
CA LEU A 238 5.58 6.78 -23.90
C LEU A 238 5.13 5.33 -24.14
N PHE A 239 4.12 4.86 -23.42
CA PHE A 239 3.54 3.53 -23.64
C PHE A 239 2.46 3.50 -24.72
N TYR A 240 2.05 4.65 -25.24
CA TYR A 240 1.09 4.71 -26.33
C TYR A 240 1.73 4.17 -27.63
N GLY A 241 1.13 3.12 -28.19
CA GLY A 241 1.61 2.45 -29.41
C GLY A 241 2.74 1.44 -29.19
N THR A 242 3.38 1.40 -28.01
CA THR A 242 4.34 0.33 -27.64
C THR A 242 3.66 -0.77 -26.86
N LEU A 243 2.78 -0.42 -25.92
CA LEU A 243 1.99 -1.36 -25.13
C LEU A 243 0.67 -1.68 -25.85
N GLN A 244 0.22 -2.94 -25.77
CA GLN A 244 -1.09 -3.31 -26.33
C GLN A 244 -2.20 -2.45 -25.72
N SER A 245 -3.19 -2.08 -26.54
CA SER A 245 -4.22 -1.09 -26.18
C SER A 245 -4.92 -1.39 -24.85
N ILE A 246 -5.21 -2.66 -24.58
CA ILE A 246 -5.85 -3.09 -23.33
C ILE A 246 -4.99 -2.75 -22.11
N PHE A 247 -3.69 -3.08 -22.13
CA PHE A 247 -2.79 -2.81 -21.01
C PHE A 247 -2.46 -1.33 -20.89
N CYS A 248 -2.35 -0.60 -22.01
CA CYS A 248 -2.19 0.85 -22.01
C CYS A 248 -3.37 1.53 -21.30
N TRP A 249 -4.60 1.09 -21.57
CA TRP A 249 -5.78 1.64 -20.92
C TRP A 249 -5.81 1.32 -19.42
N HIS A 250 -5.49 0.08 -19.04
CA HIS A 250 -5.39 -0.29 -17.62
C HIS A 250 -4.32 0.52 -16.89
N PHE A 251 -3.16 0.72 -17.52
CA PHE A 251 -2.08 1.54 -16.99
C PHE A 251 -2.54 2.99 -16.79
N CYS A 252 -3.15 3.62 -17.81
CA CYS A 252 -3.66 4.99 -17.70
C CYS A 252 -4.72 5.12 -16.60
N LYS A 253 -5.60 4.12 -16.41
CA LYS A 253 -6.53 4.11 -15.28
C LYS A 253 -5.84 4.10 -13.92
N SER A 254 -4.78 3.30 -13.77
CA SER A 254 -3.98 3.30 -12.56
C SER A 254 -3.33 4.67 -12.33
N VAL A 255 -2.80 5.31 -13.38
CA VAL A 255 -2.24 6.68 -13.30
C VAL A 255 -3.29 7.69 -12.87
N VAL A 256 -4.51 7.64 -13.42
CA VAL A 256 -5.62 8.50 -12.98
C VAL A 256 -5.95 8.25 -11.51
N GLY A 257 -6.00 6.98 -11.08
CA GLY A 257 -6.24 6.62 -9.69
C GLY A 257 -5.22 7.23 -8.72
N ILE A 258 -3.94 7.27 -9.11
CA ILE A 258 -2.89 7.91 -8.31
C ILE A 258 -3.10 9.43 -8.23
N HIS A 259 -3.33 10.11 -9.36
CA HIS A 259 -3.54 11.57 -9.38
C HIS A 259 -4.82 12.02 -8.63
N LEU A 260 -5.81 11.14 -8.48
CA LEU A 260 -7.00 11.44 -7.67
C LEU A 260 -6.73 11.32 -6.17
N MET A 261 -5.73 10.54 -5.77
CA MET A 261 -5.39 10.31 -4.36
C MET A 261 -4.23 11.17 -3.86
N HIS A 262 -3.37 11.67 -4.75
CA HIS A 262 -2.15 12.43 -4.46
C HIS A 262 -1.92 13.50 -5.53
#